data_AF-A0A5Q4GFB3-F1
#
_entry.id   AF-A0A5Q4GFB3-F1
#
_cell.length_a   1.000
_cell.length_b   1.000
_cell.length_c   1.000
_cell.angle_alpha   90.00
_cell.angle_beta   90.00
_cell.angle_gamma   90.00
#
_symmetry.space_group_name_H-M   'P 1'
#
loop_
_entity.id
_entity.type
_entity.pdbx_description
1 polymer ?
#
loop_
_entity_poly.entity_id
_entity_poly.type
_entity_poly.pdbx_seq_one_letter_code
_entity_poly.pdbx_strand_id
1 'polypeptide(L)' 'YCTYLSDLAVDVSFQGRGIGRRLIDFTHEQAGKKTTLILLAAPAAATYYPHIGLTRHDSCWIMKDSPSIDVST' A
#
# COMPACT_ATOMS: atom_id res chain seq x y z
N TYR A 1 9.32 -3.04 14.13
CA TYR A 1 9.87 -2.68 12.81
C TYR A 1 8.79 -2.85 11.76
N CYS A 2 8.68 -1.93 10.81
CA CYS A 2 7.70 -2.02 9.73
C CYS A 2 8.36 -1.81 8.36
N THR A 3 7.74 -2.37 7.34
CA THR A 3 8.08 -2.19 5.93
C THR A 3 6.92 -1.46 5.29
N TYR A 4 7.13 -0.19 4.94
CA TYR A 4 6.14 0.59 4.22
C TYR A 4 6.31 0.36 2.71
N LEU A 5 5.33 -0.29 2.10
CA LEU A 5 5.25 -0.47 0.65
C LEU A 5 4.50 0.73 0.07
N SER A 6 5.27 1.67 -0.48
CA SER A 6 4.74 2.98 -0.91
C SER A 6 3.79 2.84 -2.10
N ASP A 7 4.22 2.17 -3.16
CA ASP A 7 3.43 1.96 -4.37
C ASP A 7 3.54 0.50 -4.83
N LEU A 8 2.43 -0.01 -5.37
CA LEU A 8 2.35 -1.31 -5.99
C LEU A 8 1.45 -1.22 -7.22
N ALA A 9 2.00 -1.52 -8.39
CA ALA A 9 1.24 -1.56 -9.63
C ALA A 9 1.52 -2.87 -10.37
N VAL A 10 0.49 -3.36 -11.05
CA VAL A 10 0.59 -4.44 -12.04
C VAL A 10 -0.07 -3.92 -13.30
N ASP A 11 0.61 -4.05 -14.43
CA ASP A 11 0.06 -3.69 -15.73
C ASP A 11 -1.30 -4.37 -15.96
N VAL A 12 -2.26 -3.63 -16.50
CA VAL A 12 -3.66 -4.08 -16.68
C VAL A 12 -3.75 -5.40 -17.45
N SER A 13 -2.90 -5.59 -18.47
CA SER A 13 -2.86 -6.82 -19.29
C SER A 13 -2.43 -8.06 -18.50
N PHE A 14 -1.82 -7.86 -17.33
CA PHE A 14 -1.24 -8.89 -16.46
C PHE A 14 -1.94 -8.99 -15.09
N GLN A 15 -2.93 -8.15 -14.81
CA GLN A 15 -3.75 -8.25 -13.60
C GLN A 15 -4.56 -9.56 -13.56
N GLY A 16 -5.02 -9.95 -12.37
CA GLY A 16 -5.78 -11.20 -12.16
C GLY A 16 -4.94 -12.48 -12.16
N ARG A 17 -3.63 -12.40 -12.42
CA ARG A 17 -2.71 -13.56 -12.49
C ARG A 17 -1.92 -13.81 -11.20
N GLY A 18 -2.28 -13.16 -10.09
CA GLY A 18 -1.58 -13.28 -8.80
C GLY A 18 -0.24 -12.54 -8.69
N ILE A 19 0.16 -11.76 -9.71
CA ILE A 19 1.44 -11.05 -9.74
C ILE A 19 1.56 -10.05 -8.57
N GLY A 20 0.51 -9.28 -8.30
CA GLY A 20 0.53 -8.29 -7.21
C GLY A 20 0.82 -8.93 -5.85
N ARG A 21 0.22 -10.10 -5.57
CA ARG A 21 0.49 -10.87 -4.35
C ARG A 21 1.95 -11.31 -4.30
N ARG A 22 2.49 -11.83 -5.40
CA ARG A 22 3.88 -12.29 -5.46
C ARG A 22 4.88 -11.15 -5.24
N LEU A 23 4.59 -9.96 -5.77
CA LEU A 23 5.39 -8.76 -5.54
C LEU A 23 5.40 -8.35 -4.06
N ILE A 24 4.24 -8.41 -3.38
CA ILE A 24 4.15 -8.14 -1.93
C ILE A 24 4.96 -9.15 -1.13
N ASP A 25 4.76 -10.45 -1.40
CA ASP A 25 5.45 -11.53 -0.69
C ASP A 25 6.97 -11.41 -0.85
N PHE A 26 7.43 -11.18 -2.08
CA PHE A 26 8.85 -11.00 -2.38
C PHE A 26 9.42 -9.76 -1.67
N THR A 27 8.70 -8.64 -1.67
CA THR A 27 9.12 -7.43 -0.97
C THR A 27 9.26 -7.66 0.52
N HIS A 28 8.30 -8.36 1.14
CA HIS A 28 8.34 -8.69 2.57
C HIS A 28 9.47 -9.67 2.91
N GLU A 29 9.75 -10.61 2.00
CA GLU A 29 10.90 -11.52 2.10
C GLU A 29 12.21 -10.75 2.16
N GLN A 30 12.41 -9.77 1.26
CA GLN A 30 13.63 -8.98 1.20
C GLN A 30 13.75 -7.99 2.38
N ALA A 31 12.63 -7.41 2.83
CA ALA A 31 12.62 -6.51 3.98
C ALA A 31 12.71 -7.24 5.34
N GLY A 32 12.47 -8.56 5.33
CA GLY A 32 12.47 -9.45 6.50
C GLY A 32 11.07 -9.72 7.05
N LYS A 33 10.63 -10.97 7.00
CA LYS A 33 9.27 -11.41 7.41
C LYS A 33 8.87 -11.10 8.86
N LYS A 34 9.82 -10.69 9.71
CA LYS A 34 9.55 -10.26 11.09
C LYS A 34 9.05 -8.81 11.19
N THR A 35 9.03 -8.06 10.09
CA THR A 35 8.46 -6.70 10.05
C THR A 35 6.97 -6.75 9.76
N THR A 36 6.24 -5.72 10.18
CA THR A 36 4.87 -5.48 9.71
C THR A 36 4.93 -4.84 8.33
N LEU A 37 4.35 -5.45 7.29
CA LEU A 37 4.19 -4.81 5.99
C LEU A 37 2.93 -3.93 5.98
N ILE A 38 3.08 -2.67 5.60
CA ILE A 38 2.00 -1.66 5.58
C ILE A 38 1.96 -1.06 4.17
N LEU A 39 0.76 -0.91 3.61
CA LEU A 39 0.51 -0.18 2.36
C LEU A 39 -0.78 0.62 2.47
N LEU A 40 -0.88 1.70 1.72
CA LEU A 40 -2.12 2.46 1.56
C LEU A 40 -2.79 2.05 0.25
N ALA A 41 -3.96 1.44 0.37
CA ALA A 41 -4.69 0.98 -0.79
C ALA A 41 -5.25 2.17 -1.60
N ALA A 42 -5.04 2.15 -2.92
CA ALA A 42 -5.81 3.00 -3.82
C ALA A 42 -7.30 2.59 -3.78
N PRO A 43 -8.26 3.51 -3.98
CA PRO A 43 -9.70 3.20 -3.90
C PRO A 43 -10.13 2.01 -4.76
N ALA A 44 -9.58 1.89 -5.97
CA ALA A 44 -9.88 0.80 -6.90
C ALA A 44 -9.38 -0.58 -6.44
N ALA A 45 -8.42 -0.63 -5.50
CA ALA A 45 -7.81 -1.85 -4.99
C ALA A 45 -8.17 -2.13 -3.52
N ALA A 46 -9.04 -1.33 -2.89
CA ALA A 46 -9.36 -1.46 -1.47
C ALA A 46 -9.94 -2.85 -1.10
N THR A 47 -10.71 -3.46 -2.00
CA THR A 47 -11.28 -4.79 -1.82
C THR A 47 -10.27 -5.92 -2.10
N TYR A 48 -9.18 -5.65 -2.83
CA TYR A 48 -8.20 -6.67 -3.22
C TYR A 48 -7.38 -7.20 -2.03
N TYR A 49 -6.85 -6.30 -1.20
CA TYR A 49 -5.89 -6.66 -0.15
C TYR A 49 -6.44 -7.63 0.93
N PRO A 50 -7.71 -7.51 1.38
CA PRO A 50 -8.33 -8.52 2.24
C PRO A 50 -8.31 -9.93 1.65
N HIS A 51 -8.48 -10.09 0.33
CA HIS A 51 -8.49 -11.40 -0.33
C HIS A 51 -7.13 -12.12 -0.32
N ILE A 52 -6.05 -11.39 -0.09
CA ILE A 52 -4.69 -11.95 0.00
C ILE A 52 -4.14 -11.98 1.43
N GLY A 53 -4.99 -11.74 2.44
CA GLY A 53 -4.64 -11.91 3.86
C GLY A 53 -4.11 -10.66 4.56
N LEU A 54 -4.25 -9.47 3.96
CA LEU A 54 -3.95 -8.22 4.65
C LEU A 54 -5.15 -7.75 5.47
N THR A 55 -4.86 -7.22 6.66
CA THR A 55 -5.89 -6.65 7.55
C THR A 55 -5.95 -5.14 7.39
N ARG A 56 -7.16 -4.59 7.22
CA ARG A 56 -7.39 -3.15 7.23
C ARG A 56 -7.10 -2.58 8.62
N HIS A 57 -6.47 -1.40 8.68
CA HIS A 57 -6.21 -0.68 9.92
C HIS A 57 -7.01 0.62 9.95
N ASP A 58 -7.94 0.77 10.88
CA ASP A 58 -8.85 1.92 10.92
C ASP A 58 -8.21 3.19 11.51
N SER A 59 -7.14 3.05 12.29
CA SER A 59 -6.40 4.19 12.87
C SER A 59 -5.29 4.70 11.94
N CYS A 60 -5.53 4.72 10.62
CA CYS A 60 -4.60 5.29 9.64
C CYS A 60 -4.90 6.77 9.41
N TRP A 61 -3.89 7.63 9.57
CA TRP A 61 -3.99 9.07 9.38
C TRP A 61 -2.96 9.50 8.35
N ILE A 62 -3.37 10.34 7.39
CA ILE A 62 -2.53 10.80 6.29
C ILE A 62 -2.66 12.32 6.22
N MET A 63 -1.53 13.03 6.21
CA MET A 63 -1.48 14.44 5.84
C MET A 63 -1.06 14.51 4.37
N LYS A 64 -1.96 14.98 3.50
CA LYS A 64 -1.61 15.31 2.11
C LYS A 64 -1.05 16.73 2.10
N ASP A 65 -0.29 17.03 1.04
CA ASP A 65 0.35 18.33 0.87
C ASP A 65 -0.62 19.48 1.18
N SER A 66 -0.15 20.43 2.00
CA SER A 66 -0.91 21.62 2.35
C SER A 66 -0.82 22.58 1.18
N PRO A 67 -1.94 23.10 0.63
CA PRO A 67 -1.83 24.26 -0.25
C PRO A 67 -1.11 25.34 0.56
N SER A 68 0.00 25.84 0.02
CA SER A 68 0.73 27.00 0.54
C SER A 68 -0.29 28.07 0.91
N ILE A 69 -0.41 28.35 2.20
CA ILE A 69 -1.22 29.47 2.67
C ILE A 69 -0.51 30.73 2.17
N ASP A 70 -1.07 31.35 1.14
CA ASP A 70 -0.74 32.71 0.77
C ASP A 70 -1.25 33.62 1.90
N VAL A 71 -0.36 33.98 2.81
CA VAL A 71 -0.65 34.95 3.87
C VAL A 71 -0.62 36.33 3.24
N SER A 72 -1.74 36.67 2.60
CA SER A 72 -2.05 38.03 2.15
C SER A 72 -3.27 38.53 2.93
N THR A 73 -3.08 38.97 4.18
CA THR A 73 -3.90 39.99 4.88
C THR A 73 -3.06 40.64 5.97
#